data_AF-A0A9P5T4V4-F1
#
_entry.id   AF-A0A9P5T4V4-F1
#
_cell.length_a   1.000
_cell.length_b   1.000
_cell.length_c   1.000
_cell.angle_alpha   90.00
_cell.angle_beta   90.00
_cell.angle_gamma   90.00
#
_symmetry.space_group_name_H-M   'P 1'
#
loop_
_entity.id
_entity.type
_entity.pdbx_description
1 polymer ?
#
loop_
_entity_poly.entity_id
_entity_poly.type
_entity_poly.pdbx_seq_one_letter_code
_entity_poly.pdbx_strand_id
1 'polypeptide(L)'
;MSFQLSSTDIHLVDGHILTASCEGGGGWHHATLDLNDFLGNKDGVFDVHSANFSHTAESVSIIVSQDKVTLVASLRKWDGSLNPTQHLDLSKYIVNDSGALRSVVYASPTGSAAALLGRVLRVHDPPSA
;
A
#
# COMPACT_ATOMS: atom_id res chain seq x y z
N MET A 1 8.92 11.27 5.16
CA MET A 1 7.75 12.16 5.36
C MET A 1 6.51 11.31 5.10
N SER A 2 5.52 11.32 6.00
CA SER A 2 4.30 10.51 5.84
C SER A 2 3.48 11.04 4.67
N PHE A 3 3.01 10.16 3.77
CA PHE A 3 2.42 10.57 2.49
C PHE A 3 1.19 11.48 2.65
N GLN A 4 0.38 11.29 3.69
CA GLN A 4 -0.86 12.04 3.91
C GLN A 4 -0.66 13.54 4.10
N LEU A 5 0.50 14.00 4.59
CA LEU A 5 0.75 15.42 4.86
C LEU A 5 1.02 16.20 3.57
N SER A 6 1.46 15.49 2.53
CA SER A 6 1.73 16.02 1.19
C SER A 6 0.83 15.37 0.14
N SER A 7 -0.34 14.85 0.56
CA SER A 7 -1.33 14.25 -0.32
C SER A 7 -2.74 14.70 0.03
N THR A 8 -3.61 14.78 -0.98
CA THR A 8 -5.04 15.06 -0.84
C THR A 8 -5.86 14.02 -1.59
N ASP A 9 -7.17 14.01 -1.37
CA ASP A 9 -8.12 13.10 -2.04
C ASP A 9 -7.79 11.62 -1.84
N ILE A 10 -7.40 11.25 -0.61
CA ILE A 10 -6.97 9.88 -0.29
C ILE A 10 -8.19 8.97 -0.19
N HIS A 11 -8.27 7.97 -1.06
CA HIS A 11 -9.37 6.99 -1.07
C HIS A 11 -8.90 5.61 -1.54
N LEU A 12 -9.74 4.60 -1.32
CA LEU A 12 -9.46 3.21 -1.68
C LEU A 12 -10.39 2.77 -2.82
N VAL A 13 -9.82 2.19 -3.87
CA VAL A 13 -10.53 1.63 -5.03
C VAL A 13 -10.40 0.10 -5.00
N ASP A 14 -11.50 -0.60 -5.31
CA ASP A 14 -11.60 -2.07 -5.29
C ASP A 14 -11.13 -2.74 -3.98
N GLY A 15 -11.09 -2.00 -2.88
CA GLY A 15 -10.68 -2.54 -1.57
C GLY A 15 -9.18 -2.83 -1.44
N HIS A 16 -8.33 -2.46 -2.41
CA HIS A 16 -6.89 -2.71 -2.34
C HIS A 16 -6.01 -1.67 -3.05
N ILE A 17 -6.56 -0.85 -3.94
CA ILE A 17 -5.80 0.18 -4.65
C ILE A 17 -5.93 1.51 -3.92
N LEU A 18 -4.85 1.93 -3.24
CA LEU A 18 -4.79 3.24 -2.60
C LEU A 18 -4.55 4.31 -3.65
N THR A 19 -5.40 5.33 -3.67
CA THR A 19 -5.31 6.45 -4.60
C THR A 19 -5.18 7.75 -3.82
N ALA A 20 -4.32 8.66 -4.27
CA ALA A 20 -4.17 9.99 -3.71
C ALA A 20 -3.60 10.97 -4.74
N SER A 21 -3.89 12.26 -4.58
CA SER A 21 -3.18 13.34 -5.27
C SER A 21 -2.00 13.79 -4.42
N CYS A 22 -0.78 13.49 -4.86
CA CYS A 22 0.46 13.75 -4.13
C CYS A 22 1.18 14.99 -4.67
N GLU A 23 1.71 15.84 -3.79
CA GLU A 23 2.55 16.96 -4.20
C GLU A 23 3.96 16.47 -4.58
N GLY A 24 4.48 16.96 -5.70
CA GLY A 24 5.81 16.61 -6.22
C GLY A 24 6.24 17.53 -7.35
N GLY A 25 7.55 17.81 -7.46
CA GLY A 25 8.11 18.51 -8.63
C GLY A 25 7.53 19.91 -8.93
N GLY A 26 6.86 20.55 -7.97
CA GLY A 26 6.17 21.83 -8.16
C GLY A 26 4.70 21.73 -8.58
N GLY A 27 4.08 20.55 -8.50
CA GLY A 27 2.66 20.35 -8.81
C GLY A 27 2.02 19.18 -8.06
N TRP A 28 0.74 18.95 -8.36
CA TRP A 28 -0.02 17.81 -7.84
C TRP A 28 -0.06 16.69 -8.88
N HIS A 29 0.23 15.48 -8.44
CA HIS A 29 0.28 14.28 -9.26
C HIS A 29 -0.69 13.24 -8.74
N HIS A 30 -1.51 12.68 -9.63
CA HIS A 30 -2.38 11.57 -9.27
C HIS A 30 -1.54 10.29 -9.15
N ALA A 31 -1.51 9.71 -7.97
CA ALA A 31 -0.72 8.54 -7.64
C ALA A 31 -1.63 7.40 -7.15
N THR A 32 -1.27 6.19 -7.56
CA THR A 32 -1.95 4.96 -7.14
C THR A 32 -0.91 3.98 -6.62
N LEU A 33 -1.30 3.16 -5.64
CA LEU A 33 -0.47 2.10 -5.08
C LEU A 33 -1.34 0.90 -4.76
N ASP A 34 -1.00 -0.26 -5.31
CA ASP A 34 -1.65 -1.51 -4.97
C ASP A 34 -1.13 -2.00 -3.60
N LEU A 35 -2.03 -2.12 -2.62
CA LEU A 35 -1.70 -2.64 -1.30
C LEU A 35 -1.42 -4.15 -1.36
N ASN A 36 -2.00 -4.90 -2.30
CA ASN A 36 -1.73 -6.33 -2.47
C ASN A 36 -0.27 -6.62 -2.82
N ASP A 37 0.50 -5.65 -3.34
CA ASP A 37 1.91 -5.84 -3.71
C ASP A 37 2.79 -6.13 -2.49
N PHE A 38 2.42 -5.64 -1.31
CA PHE A 38 3.22 -5.78 -0.09
C PHE A 38 2.42 -6.11 1.16
N LEU A 39 1.09 -6.18 1.07
CA LEU A 39 0.22 -6.52 2.18
C LEU A 39 -0.47 -7.85 1.92
N GLY A 40 -0.25 -8.80 2.82
CA GLY A 40 -0.94 -10.07 2.88
C GLY A 40 -1.74 -10.27 4.16
N ASN A 41 -2.41 -11.40 4.23
CA ASN A 41 -3.09 -11.88 5.43
C ASN A 41 -2.35 -13.12 5.96
N LYS A 42 -1.88 -13.04 7.21
CA LYS A 42 -1.25 -14.14 7.93
C LYS A 42 -2.09 -14.50 9.14
N ASP A 43 -2.89 -15.55 8.98
CA ASP A 43 -3.80 -16.07 9.99
C ASP A 43 -4.69 -14.99 10.66
N GLY A 44 -5.39 -14.22 9.84
CA GLY A 44 -6.30 -13.17 10.31
C GLY A 44 -5.59 -11.88 10.74
N VAL A 45 -4.30 -11.71 10.45
CA VAL A 45 -3.51 -10.52 10.80
C VAL A 45 -2.82 -9.97 9.55
N PHE A 46 -2.75 -8.64 9.44
CA PHE A 46 -2.03 -7.98 8.37
C PHE A 46 -0.53 -8.31 8.40
N ASP A 47 0.02 -8.72 7.26
CA ASP A 47 1.44 -9.01 7.09
C ASP A 47 2.03 -8.17 5.95
N VAL A 48 2.89 -7.22 6.30
CA VAL A 48 3.55 -6.29 5.37
C VAL A 48 4.73 -6.90 4.59
N HIS A 49 5.01 -8.18 4.80
CA HIS A 49 6.02 -8.94 4.05
C HIS A 49 5.38 -10.00 3.13
N SER A 50 4.06 -9.95 2.99
CA SER A 50 3.27 -10.89 2.20
C SER A 50 2.52 -10.12 1.11
N ALA A 51 1.61 -10.78 0.40
CA ALA A 51 0.86 -10.19 -0.71
C ALA A 51 -0.59 -10.66 -0.73
N ASN A 52 -1.43 -9.96 -1.48
CA ASN A 52 -2.82 -10.33 -1.79
C ASN A 52 -3.74 -10.46 -0.57
N PHE A 53 -3.64 -9.58 0.43
CA PHE A 53 -4.52 -9.62 1.61
C PHE A 53 -6.01 -9.57 1.22
N SER A 54 -6.35 -8.79 0.20
CA SER A 54 -7.73 -8.52 -0.22
C SER A 54 -8.50 -9.78 -0.63
N HIS A 55 -7.81 -10.83 -1.10
CA HIS A 55 -8.44 -12.11 -1.48
C HIS A 55 -9.10 -12.83 -0.29
N THR A 56 -8.69 -12.49 0.92
CA THR A 56 -9.17 -13.12 2.17
C THR A 56 -9.67 -12.10 3.18
N ALA A 57 -9.83 -10.85 2.74
CA ALA A 57 -10.28 -9.74 3.56
C ALA A 57 -11.73 -9.38 3.23
N GLU A 58 -12.47 -8.97 4.25
CA GLU A 58 -13.84 -8.51 4.16
C GLU A 58 -13.97 -7.13 4.81
N SER A 59 -14.96 -6.35 4.36
CA SER A 59 -15.24 -5.00 4.87
C SER A 59 -14.02 -4.07 4.87
N VAL A 60 -13.23 -4.11 3.78
CA VAL A 60 -12.03 -3.30 3.65
C VAL A 60 -12.38 -1.83 3.47
N SER A 61 -11.81 -0.97 4.30
CA SER A 61 -12.00 0.47 4.28
C SER A 61 -10.75 1.19 4.77
N ILE A 62 -10.67 2.51 4.53
CA ILE A 62 -9.63 3.36 5.11
C ILE A 62 -10.26 4.43 6.00
N ILE A 63 -9.57 4.75 7.08
CA ILE A 63 -9.88 5.88 7.95
C ILE A 63 -8.76 6.89 7.76
N VAL A 64 -9.10 8.01 7.12
CA VAL A 64 -8.19 9.13 6.91
C VAL A 64 -8.34 10.11 8.08
N SER A 65 -7.26 10.32 8.82
CA SER A 65 -7.16 11.33 9.88
C SER A 65 -6.09 12.36 9.52
N GLN A 66 -5.98 13.45 10.29
CA GLN A 66 -4.96 14.47 10.03
C GLN A 66 -3.51 13.94 10.21
N ASP A 67 -3.33 12.95 11.07
CA ASP A 67 -2.00 12.44 11.47
C ASP A 67 -1.71 11.01 11.01
N LYS A 68 -2.72 10.26 10.54
CA LYS A 68 -2.52 8.93 9.93
C LYS A 68 -3.66 8.50 9.02
N VAL A 69 -3.32 7.62 8.09
CA VAL A 69 -4.25 6.82 7.29
C VAL A 69 -4.22 5.39 7.81
N THR A 70 -5.35 4.90 8.31
CA THR A 70 -5.47 3.55 8.86
C THR A 70 -6.32 2.67 7.94
N LEU A 71 -5.78 1.56 7.48
CA LEU A 71 -6.53 0.50 6.81
C LEU A 71 -7.27 -0.35 7.85
N VAL A 72 -8.54 -0.62 7.58
CA VAL A 72 -9.40 -1.46 8.42
C VAL A 72 -10.02 -2.56 7.58
N ALA A 73 -9.90 -3.81 8.04
CA ALA A 73 -10.51 -4.97 7.40
C ALA A 73 -10.71 -6.12 8.39
N SER A 74 -11.69 -6.98 8.12
CA SER A 74 -11.82 -8.29 8.76
C SER A 74 -11.05 -9.31 7.94
N LEU A 75 -10.11 -10.02 8.56
CA LEU A 75 -9.23 -10.96 7.86
C LEU A 75 -9.57 -12.40 8.22
N ARG A 76 -9.63 -13.29 7.22
CA ARG A 76 -9.91 -14.71 7.43
C ARG A 76 -8.70 -15.45 8.02
N LYS A 77 -8.92 -16.24 9.06
CA LYS A 77 -7.95 -17.17 9.66
C LYS A 77 -7.89 -18.49 8.90
N TRP A 78 -6.87 -19.31 9.16
CA TRP A 78 -6.74 -20.62 8.50
C TRP A 78 -7.88 -21.57 8.86
N ASP A 79 -8.49 -21.41 10.05
CA ASP A 79 -9.65 -22.16 10.52
C ASP A 79 -10.96 -21.77 9.80
N GLY A 80 -10.91 -20.78 8.90
CA GLY A 80 -12.04 -20.26 8.13
C GLY A 80 -12.89 -19.22 8.85
N SER A 81 -12.64 -18.94 10.13
CA SER A 81 -13.31 -17.86 10.86
C SER A 81 -12.67 -16.51 10.57
N LEU A 82 -13.43 -15.43 10.73
CA LEU A 82 -12.93 -14.06 10.57
C LEU A 82 -12.35 -13.57 11.91
N ASN A 83 -11.17 -12.97 11.86
CA ASN A 83 -10.64 -12.21 12.97
C ASN A 83 -11.46 -10.91 13.11
N PRO A 84 -11.64 -10.35 14.32
CA PRO A 84 -12.24 -9.03 14.49
C PRO A 84 -11.46 -8.00 13.69
N THR A 85 -12.12 -6.88 13.37
CA THR A 85 -11.58 -5.81 12.54
C THR A 85 -10.15 -5.45 12.93
N GLN A 86 -9.23 -5.67 11.99
CA GLN A 86 -7.81 -5.35 12.14
C GLN A 86 -7.55 -3.93 11.69
N HIS A 87 -6.57 -3.27 12.32
CA HIS A 87 -6.18 -1.90 12.01
C HIS A 87 -4.71 -1.86 11.64
N LEU A 88 -4.39 -1.35 10.46
CA LEU A 88 -3.01 -1.15 9.99
C LEU A 88 -2.77 0.31 9.67
N ASP A 89 -1.75 0.90 10.28
CA ASP A 89 -1.33 2.27 9.98
C ASP A 89 -0.51 2.30 8.69
N LEU A 90 -1.14 2.72 7.59
CA LEU A 90 -0.51 2.82 6.27
C LEU A 90 0.56 3.92 6.24
N SER A 91 0.47 4.93 7.12
CA SER A 91 1.41 6.05 7.14
C SER A 91 2.82 5.64 7.58
N LYS A 92 2.95 4.46 8.19
CA LYS A 92 4.25 3.86 8.55
C LYS A 92 4.93 3.15 7.38
N TYR A 93 4.16 2.70 6.40
CA TYR A 93 4.64 1.85 5.30
C TYR A 93 4.54 2.51 3.94
N ILE A 94 3.88 3.67 3.82
CA ILE A 94 3.71 4.38 2.56
C ILE A 94 4.28 5.79 2.69
N VAL A 95 5.03 6.20 1.67
CA VAL A 95 5.60 7.54 1.56
C VAL A 95 5.20 8.16 0.23
N ASN A 96 5.15 9.50 0.21
CA ASN A 96 5.12 10.27 -1.02
C ASN A 96 6.58 10.55 -1.42
N ASP A 97 7.00 10.00 -2.55
CA ASP A 97 8.31 10.17 -3.19
C ASP A 97 8.14 11.05 -4.43
N SER A 98 8.28 12.37 -4.26
CA SER A 98 8.19 13.38 -5.32
C SER A 98 6.93 13.27 -6.21
N GLY A 99 5.76 13.08 -5.60
CA GLY A 99 4.47 12.98 -6.30
C GLY A 99 4.05 11.54 -6.61
N ALA A 100 4.81 10.53 -6.17
CA ALA A 100 4.47 9.12 -6.33
C ALA A 100 4.32 8.42 -4.97
N LEU A 101 3.26 7.63 -4.82
CA LEU A 101 3.09 6.76 -3.65
C LEU A 101 4.02 5.55 -3.74
N ARG A 102 4.79 5.29 -2.68
CA ARG A 102 5.69 4.14 -2.60
C ARG A 102 5.61 3.46 -1.26
N SER A 103 5.66 2.13 -1.27
CA SER A 103 5.81 1.34 -0.05
C SER A 103 7.25 1.38 0.45
N VAL A 104 7.45 1.79 1.70
CA VAL A 104 8.68 1.61 2.48
C VAL A 104 8.51 0.37 3.36
N VAL A 105 8.44 -0.81 2.74
CA VAL A 105 8.67 -2.03 3.51
C VAL A 105 10.12 -1.98 3.91
N TYR A 106 10.38 -1.72 5.19
CA TYR A 106 11.72 -1.90 5.75
C TYR A 106 12.03 -3.38 5.61
N ALA A 107 12.72 -3.74 4.52
CA ALA A 107 13.45 -4.99 4.47
C ALA A 107 14.37 -4.94 5.69
N SER A 108 13.98 -5.65 6.75
CA SER A 108 14.85 -5.95 7.86
C SER A 108 16.21 -6.32 7.26
N PRO A 109 17.34 -5.72 7.68
CA PRO A 109 18.64 -6.07 7.17
C PRO A 109 19.00 -7.46 7.73
N THR A 110 18.38 -8.49 7.18
CA THR A 110 18.67 -9.88 7.50
C THR A 110 18.71 -10.64 6.18
N GLY A 111 19.91 -10.60 5.58
CA GLY A 111 20.26 -11.46 4.46
C GLY A 111 20.45 -10.75 3.14
N SER A 112 21.65 -10.22 2.94
CA SER A 112 22.24 -9.85 1.64
C SER A 112 21.76 -8.54 1.01
N ALA A 113 22.68 -7.59 0.96
CA ALA A 113 22.62 -6.42 0.10
C ALA A 113 22.43 -6.86 -1.37
N ALA A 114 21.25 -6.66 -1.94
CA ALA A 114 21.01 -6.37 -3.37
C ALA A 114 19.51 -6.50 -3.71
N ALA A 115 18.72 -5.45 -3.50
CA ALA A 115 17.47 -5.25 -4.24
C ALA A 115 17.01 -3.79 -4.20
N LEU A 116 17.90 -2.86 -4.58
CA LEU A 116 17.45 -1.62 -5.20
C LEU A 116 16.99 -1.96 -6.62
N LEU A 117 15.75 -2.41 -6.77
CA LEU A 117 15.08 -2.34 -8.06
C LEU A 117 13.70 -1.74 -7.83
N GLY A 118 13.66 -0.41 -7.98
CA GLY A 118 12.45 0.27 -8.38
C GLY A 118 11.91 -0.45 -9.61
N ARG A 119 10.79 -1.14 -9.45
CA ARG A 119 10.05 -1.75 -10.52
C ARG A 119 9.33 -0.61 -11.25
N VAL A 120 10.09 0.17 -12.02
CA VAL A 120 9.53 0.99 -13.10
C VAL A 120 8.89 -0.02 -14.05
N LEU A 121 7.56 -0.08 -14.04
CA LEU A 121 6.78 -0.71 -15.10
C LEU A 121 7.20 -0.02 -16.41
N ARG A 122 8.12 -0.65 -17.14
CA ARG A 122 8.46 -0.28 -18.51
C ARG A 122 7.19 -0.47 -19.32
N VAL A 123 6.55 0.64 -19.67
CA VAL A 123 5.52 0.68 -20.71
C VAL A 123 6.17 0.16 -21.99
N HIS A 124 5.47 -0.76 -22.63
CA HIS A 124 5.76 -1.37 -23.92
C HIS A 124 6.39 -0.38 -24.92
N ASP A 125 7.58 -0.71 -25.42
CA ASP A 125 8.10 -0.15 -26.67
C ASP A 125 7.42 -0.91 -27.84
N PRO A 126 6.89 -0.22 -28.88
CA PRO A 126 6.30 -0.89 -30.04
C PRO A 126 7.38 -1.45 -30.97
N PRO A 127 7.13 -2.57 -31.67
CA PRO A 127 8.11 -3.13 -32.60
C PRO A 127 8.32 -2.19 -33.78
N SER A 128 9.57 -1.80 -34.02
CA SER A 128 9.98 -1.07 -35.22
C SER A 128 9.76 -1.94 -36.46
N ALA A 129 9.09 -1.36 -37.47
CA ALA A 129 9.00 -1.88 -38.83
C ALA A 129 10.18 -1.38 -39.68
#